data_AF-A0A5E4I0D6-F1
#
_entry.id   AF-A0A5E4I0D6-F1
#
_cell.length_a   1.000
_cell.length_b   1.000
_cell.length_c   1.000
_cell.angle_alpha   90.00
_cell.angle_beta   90.00
_cell.angle_gamma   90.00
#
_symmetry.space_group_name_H-M   'P 1'
#
loop_
_entity.id
_entity.type
_entity.pdbx_description
1 polymer ?
#
loop_
_entity_poly.entity_id
_entity_poly.type
_entity_poly.pdbx_seq_one_letter_code
_entity_poly.pdbx_strand_id
1 'polypeptide(L)'
;MEHKKLLMALACILLLSICLNALLLLQISPLSSRLSSLEAQNAELSQKFSSLQSQYSTASSSLSAANVQISSLQEKLSISNANLELSKKSVEQYQQDLQQKSEQLSNTKTNLSSAQAKISSISGELTSLESNINSSMSWFKENSNLPANYSWNVDIFKERILKDCVYDNKLNLACIAYRLSTTAISLTYKTDIEAGKEDFLQPIKYTVNRGGGDCEDYSLFLKATLNSAKESSPKLSLVAWASNTGTDFRVYPPESEQDVQYYYYGGAKGVGVGSLLNSFYVICYPLTPDAGHCTVAVSPIKINSSAQLPLLAGSSVFEPQNGRYLGKIGTDFEICNAQNAQRCYSSPGSIITIIADDDLYQIYNGKWVGYADYRDQVAQLQQNIAG
;
A
#
# COMPACT_ATOMS: atom_id res chain seq x y z
N MET A 1 148.88 -84.65 -50.50
CA MET A 1 148.08 -83.78 -51.38
C MET A 1 146.58 -83.76 -51.02
N GLU A 2 146.14 -84.29 -49.87
CA GLU A 2 144.71 -84.34 -49.50
C GLU A 2 144.25 -83.42 -48.35
N HIS A 3 145.14 -82.95 -47.45
CA HIS A 3 144.72 -82.13 -46.29
C HIS A 3 144.27 -80.69 -46.61
N LYS A 4 144.68 -80.10 -47.74
CA LYS A 4 144.30 -78.73 -48.11
C LYS A 4 142.85 -78.59 -48.57
N LYS A 5 142.19 -79.67 -49.00
CA LYS A 5 140.79 -79.63 -49.44
C LYS A 5 139.80 -79.62 -48.27
N LEU A 6 140.16 -80.22 -47.12
CA LEU A 6 139.30 -80.26 -45.93
C LEU A 6 139.24 -78.92 -45.19
N LEU A 7 140.37 -78.20 -45.09
CA LEU A 7 140.42 -76.87 -44.46
C LEU A 7 139.65 -75.82 -45.27
N MET A 8 139.69 -75.90 -46.60
CA MET A 8 138.95 -74.99 -47.48
C MET A 8 137.43 -75.24 -47.40
N ALA A 9 137.02 -76.50 -47.25
CA ALA A 9 135.62 -76.85 -47.02
C ALA A 9 135.11 -76.33 -45.66
N LEU A 10 135.88 -76.47 -44.58
CA LEU A 10 135.51 -75.93 -43.26
C LEU A 10 135.44 -74.40 -43.23
N ALA A 11 136.39 -73.71 -43.88
CA ALA A 11 136.36 -72.26 -44.01
C ALA A 11 135.15 -71.77 -44.81
N CYS A 12 134.78 -72.48 -45.89
CA CYS A 12 133.56 -72.20 -46.65
C CYS A 12 132.28 -72.44 -45.84
N ILE A 13 132.22 -73.48 -44.99
CA ILE A 13 131.06 -73.75 -44.13
C ILE A 13 130.93 -72.67 -43.03
N LEU A 14 132.05 -72.21 -42.46
CA LEU A 14 132.05 -71.13 -41.47
C LEU A 14 131.65 -69.79 -42.09
N LEU A 15 132.13 -69.47 -43.28
CA LEU A 15 131.73 -68.29 -44.06
C LEU A 15 130.26 -68.38 -44.50
N LEU A 16 129.77 -69.56 -44.89
CA LEU A 16 128.35 -69.77 -45.16
C LEU A 16 127.52 -69.58 -43.89
N SER A 17 127.96 -70.09 -42.74
CA SER A 17 127.28 -69.91 -41.45
C SER A 17 127.21 -68.44 -41.03
N ILE A 18 128.30 -67.69 -41.21
CA ILE A 18 128.35 -66.25 -40.92
C ILE A 18 127.47 -65.47 -41.90
N CYS A 19 127.52 -65.79 -43.20
CA CYS A 19 126.64 -65.18 -44.20
C CYS A 19 125.16 -65.54 -43.96
N LEU A 20 124.85 -66.77 -43.54
CA LEU A 20 123.49 -67.20 -43.25
C LEU A 20 122.95 -66.52 -41.99
N ASN A 21 123.79 -66.36 -40.95
CA ASN A 21 123.43 -65.58 -39.76
C ASN A 21 123.30 -64.08 -40.04
N ALA A 22 124.17 -63.51 -40.88
CA ALA A 22 124.07 -62.11 -41.32
C ALA A 22 122.81 -61.89 -42.17
N LEU A 23 122.47 -62.84 -43.05
CA LEU A 23 121.23 -62.82 -43.84
C LEU A 23 119.99 -62.98 -42.95
N LEU A 24 120.06 -63.85 -41.93
CA LEU A 24 119.02 -63.98 -40.91
C LEU A 24 118.84 -62.66 -40.14
N LEU A 25 119.92 -62.03 -39.69
CA LEU A 25 119.89 -60.74 -38.98
C LEU A 25 119.34 -59.61 -39.87
N LEU A 26 119.70 -59.60 -41.16
CA LEU A 26 119.17 -58.67 -42.17
C LEU A 26 117.67 -58.88 -42.42
N GLN A 27 117.14 -60.09 -42.20
CA GLN A 27 115.69 -60.34 -42.25
C GLN A 27 115.00 -60.11 -40.90
N ILE A 28 115.65 -60.44 -39.79
CA ILE A 28 115.09 -60.30 -38.42
C ILE A 28 114.96 -58.83 -38.03
N SER A 29 115.91 -57.96 -38.39
CA SER A 29 115.87 -56.54 -38.04
C SER A 29 114.66 -55.79 -38.62
N PRO A 30 114.30 -55.90 -39.92
CA PRO A 30 113.10 -55.26 -40.46
C PRO A 30 111.81 -55.92 -39.99
N LEU A 31 111.85 -57.21 -39.61
CA LEU A 31 110.72 -57.88 -38.95
C LEU A 31 110.51 -57.37 -37.52
N SER A 32 111.57 -57.15 -36.76
CA SER A 32 111.52 -56.58 -35.40
C SER A 32 111.06 -55.12 -35.39
N SER A 33 111.50 -54.31 -36.36
CA SER A 33 111.02 -52.93 -36.49
C SER A 33 109.56 -52.88 -36.92
N ARG A 34 109.12 -53.77 -37.81
CA ARG A 34 107.70 -53.95 -38.15
C ARG A 34 106.85 -54.39 -36.97
N LEU A 35 107.35 -55.33 -36.16
CA LEU A 35 106.68 -55.79 -34.95
C LEU A 35 106.52 -54.65 -33.94
N SER A 36 107.58 -53.88 -33.68
CA SER A 36 107.55 -52.73 -32.78
C SER A 36 106.59 -51.63 -33.28
N SER A 37 106.56 -51.41 -34.60
CA SER A 37 105.61 -50.48 -35.23
C SER A 37 104.16 -50.95 -35.09
N LEU A 38 103.90 -52.25 -35.29
CA LEU A 38 102.59 -52.86 -35.07
C LEU A 38 102.15 -52.78 -33.60
N GLU A 39 103.07 -53.01 -32.66
CA GLU A 39 102.81 -52.86 -31.22
C GLU A 39 102.45 -51.40 -30.86
N ALA A 40 103.19 -50.43 -31.40
CA ALA A 40 102.90 -49.01 -31.21
C ALA A 40 101.53 -48.62 -31.81
N GLN A 41 101.23 -49.09 -33.03
CA GLN A 41 99.92 -48.88 -33.66
C GLN A 41 98.80 -49.52 -32.84
N ASN A 42 99.00 -50.72 -32.30
CA ASN A 42 98.00 -51.42 -31.50
C ASN A 42 97.75 -50.72 -30.15
N ALA A 43 98.80 -50.18 -29.52
CA ALA A 43 98.69 -49.35 -28.33
C ALA A 43 97.91 -48.05 -28.61
N GLU A 44 98.21 -47.37 -29.73
CA GLU A 44 97.48 -46.17 -30.15
C GLU A 44 96.01 -46.48 -30.45
N LEU A 45 95.73 -47.60 -31.14
CA LEU A 45 94.36 -48.05 -31.42
C LEU A 45 93.61 -48.34 -30.12
N SER A 46 94.25 -49.00 -29.15
CA SER A 46 93.67 -49.30 -27.84
C SER A 46 93.35 -48.04 -27.05
N GLN A 47 94.21 -47.02 -27.13
CA GLN A 47 93.97 -45.73 -26.50
C GLN A 47 92.81 -44.98 -27.18
N LYS A 48 92.79 -44.94 -28.51
CA LYS A 48 91.67 -44.37 -29.29
C LYS A 48 90.36 -45.08 -28.98
N PHE A 49 90.37 -46.40 -28.90
CA PHE A 49 89.21 -47.22 -28.56
C PHE A 49 88.69 -46.89 -27.14
N SER A 50 89.58 -46.81 -26.15
CA SER A 50 89.24 -46.43 -24.78
C SER A 50 88.64 -45.02 -24.69
N SER A 51 89.21 -44.07 -25.45
CA SER A 51 88.68 -42.71 -25.54
C SER A 51 87.29 -42.69 -26.19
N LEU A 52 87.10 -43.40 -27.29
CA LEU A 52 85.79 -43.54 -27.95
C LEU A 52 84.76 -44.15 -27.01
N GLN A 53 85.14 -45.16 -26.23
CA GLN A 53 84.27 -45.82 -25.27
C GLN A 53 83.85 -44.88 -24.14
N SER A 54 84.78 -44.05 -23.63
CA SER A 54 84.47 -43.01 -22.65
C SER A 54 83.53 -41.94 -23.21
N GLN A 55 83.77 -41.50 -24.45
CA GLN A 55 82.89 -40.53 -25.14
C GLN A 55 81.50 -41.12 -25.36
N TYR A 56 81.41 -42.38 -25.78
CA TYR A 56 80.14 -43.10 -25.95
C TYR A 56 79.37 -43.20 -24.63
N SER A 57 80.04 -43.58 -23.53
CA SER A 57 79.41 -43.65 -22.20
C SER A 57 78.88 -42.29 -21.74
N THR A 58 79.66 -41.22 -21.98
CA THR A 58 79.26 -39.84 -21.65
C THR A 58 78.05 -39.41 -22.48
N ALA A 59 78.08 -39.62 -23.81
CA ALA A 59 76.97 -39.29 -24.70
C ALA A 59 75.70 -40.08 -24.34
N SER A 60 75.85 -41.37 -24.02
CA SER A 60 74.74 -42.23 -23.57
C SER A 60 74.12 -41.72 -22.27
N SER A 61 74.94 -41.30 -21.31
CA SER A 61 74.48 -40.73 -20.04
C SER A 61 73.76 -39.40 -20.24
N SER A 62 74.31 -38.50 -21.07
CA SER A 62 73.68 -37.23 -21.42
C SER A 62 72.35 -37.43 -22.15
N LEU A 63 72.27 -38.41 -23.07
CA LEU A 63 71.04 -38.76 -23.76
C LEU A 63 69.97 -39.28 -22.79
N SER A 64 70.35 -40.13 -21.83
CA SER A 64 69.45 -40.62 -20.78
C SER A 64 68.91 -39.47 -19.92
N ALA A 65 69.79 -38.55 -19.48
CA ALA A 65 69.38 -37.37 -18.70
C ALA A 65 68.45 -36.44 -19.49
N ALA A 66 68.74 -36.20 -20.77
CA ALA A 66 67.88 -35.42 -21.66
C ALA A 66 66.50 -36.07 -21.82
N ASN A 67 66.42 -37.40 -21.98
CA ASN A 67 65.15 -38.11 -22.07
C ASN A 67 64.30 -37.95 -20.79
N VAL A 68 64.92 -38.04 -19.60
CA VAL A 68 64.22 -37.80 -18.32
C VAL A 68 63.68 -36.37 -18.25
N GLN A 69 64.46 -35.37 -18.66
CA GLN A 69 64.01 -33.98 -18.71
C GLN A 69 62.85 -33.77 -19.69
N ILE A 70 62.91 -34.39 -20.88
CA ILE A 70 61.83 -34.35 -21.86
C ILE A 70 60.54 -34.94 -21.26
N SER A 71 60.61 -36.11 -20.62
CA SER A 71 59.44 -36.72 -19.97
C SER A 71 58.87 -35.82 -18.86
N SER A 72 59.72 -35.20 -18.03
CA SER A 72 59.25 -34.27 -16.98
C SER A 72 58.60 -33.01 -17.57
N LEU A 73 59.15 -32.45 -18.65
CA LEU A 73 58.55 -31.31 -19.34
C LEU A 73 57.22 -31.66 -20.01
N GLN A 74 57.10 -32.86 -20.58
CA GLN A 74 55.84 -33.36 -21.15
C GLN A 74 54.76 -33.48 -20.08
N GLU A 75 55.10 -33.99 -18.89
CA GLU A 75 54.17 -34.07 -17.76
C GLU A 75 53.72 -32.68 -17.28
N LYS A 76 54.66 -31.74 -17.09
CA LYS A 76 54.35 -30.36 -16.71
C LYS A 76 53.46 -29.67 -17.74
N LEU A 77 53.72 -29.87 -19.03
CA LEU A 77 52.91 -29.34 -20.11
C LEU A 77 51.49 -29.92 -20.08
N SER A 78 51.35 -31.22 -19.83
CA SER A 78 50.05 -31.90 -19.69
C SER A 78 49.23 -31.32 -18.54
N ILE A 79 49.84 -31.16 -17.35
CA ILE A 79 49.20 -30.55 -16.18
C ILE A 79 48.80 -29.09 -16.46
N SER A 80 49.68 -28.31 -17.07
CA SER A 80 49.41 -26.92 -17.40
C SER A 80 48.24 -26.78 -18.39
N ASN A 81 48.14 -27.67 -19.38
CA ASN A 81 47.02 -27.71 -20.31
C ASN A 81 45.71 -28.09 -19.61
N ALA A 82 45.73 -29.07 -18.70
CA ALA A 82 44.55 -29.43 -17.91
C ALA A 82 44.05 -28.25 -17.05
N ASN A 83 44.96 -27.54 -16.40
CA ASN A 83 44.62 -26.35 -15.62
C ASN A 83 44.05 -25.22 -16.49
N LEU A 84 44.63 -25.00 -17.68
CA LEU A 84 44.12 -24.01 -18.62
C LEU A 84 42.67 -24.31 -19.04
N GLU A 85 42.35 -25.57 -19.34
CA GLU A 85 40.99 -25.98 -19.71
C GLU A 85 40.00 -25.82 -18.54
N LEU A 86 40.42 -26.10 -17.29
CA LEU A 86 39.60 -25.82 -16.11
C LEU A 86 39.35 -24.32 -15.91
N SER A 87 40.37 -23.49 -16.11
CA SER A 87 40.24 -22.04 -16.04
C SER A 87 39.30 -21.50 -17.12
N LYS A 88 39.38 -21.99 -18.36
CA LYS A 88 38.45 -21.61 -19.44
C LYS A 88 37.00 -21.92 -19.07
N LYS A 89 36.72 -23.14 -18.60
CA LYS A 89 35.38 -23.54 -18.15
C LYS A 89 34.86 -22.66 -17.01
N SER A 90 35.73 -22.29 -16.07
CA SER A 90 35.36 -21.40 -14.96
C SER A 90 35.01 -19.99 -15.46
N VAL A 91 35.77 -19.46 -16.43
CA VAL A 91 35.47 -18.16 -17.04
C VAL A 91 34.14 -18.20 -17.80
N GLU A 92 33.87 -19.26 -18.57
CA GLU A 92 32.60 -19.44 -19.27
C GLU A 92 31.41 -19.49 -18.28
N GLN A 93 31.56 -20.19 -17.16
CA GLN A 93 30.55 -20.22 -16.09
C GLN A 93 30.32 -18.83 -15.49
N TYR A 94 31.38 -18.10 -15.15
CA TYR A 94 31.24 -16.74 -14.63
C TYR A 94 30.59 -15.77 -15.61
N GLN A 95 30.82 -15.93 -16.91
CA GLN A 95 30.15 -15.13 -17.94
C GLN A 95 28.64 -15.42 -17.98
N GLN A 96 28.25 -16.70 -17.90
CA GLN A 96 26.84 -17.09 -17.84
C GLN A 96 26.16 -16.58 -16.57
N ASP A 97 26.79 -16.72 -15.41
CA ASP A 97 26.28 -16.22 -14.13
C ASP A 97 26.10 -14.69 -14.16
N LEU A 98 27.08 -13.97 -14.71
CA LEU A 98 27.01 -12.51 -14.84
C LEU A 98 25.86 -12.08 -15.75
N GLN A 99 25.63 -12.79 -16.86
CA GLN A 99 24.50 -12.52 -17.75
C GLN A 99 23.17 -12.73 -17.02
N GLN A 100 23.00 -13.87 -16.33
CA GLN A 100 21.79 -14.16 -15.56
C GLN A 100 21.55 -13.11 -14.47
N LYS A 101 22.59 -12.68 -13.76
CA LYS A 101 22.50 -11.64 -12.73
C LYS A 101 22.12 -10.28 -13.32
N SER A 102 22.65 -9.94 -14.50
CA SER A 102 22.27 -8.72 -15.23
C SER A 102 20.79 -8.73 -15.61
N GLU A 103 20.28 -9.85 -16.11
CA GLU A 103 18.86 -10.03 -16.44
C GLU A 103 17.97 -9.93 -15.19
N GLN A 104 18.35 -10.60 -14.09
CA GLN A 104 17.65 -10.50 -12.81
C GLN A 104 17.60 -9.06 -12.27
N LEU A 105 18.70 -8.31 -12.38
CA LEU A 105 18.76 -6.91 -11.98
C LEU A 105 17.86 -6.04 -12.84
N SER A 106 17.84 -6.25 -14.16
CA SER A 106 16.96 -5.54 -15.08
C SER A 106 15.48 -5.76 -14.76
N ASN A 107 15.09 -7.01 -14.50
CA ASN A 107 13.72 -7.36 -14.11
C ASN A 107 13.34 -6.73 -12.75
N THR A 108 14.25 -6.78 -11.78
CA THR A 108 14.05 -6.15 -10.47
C THR A 108 13.85 -4.64 -10.60
N LYS A 109 14.64 -3.98 -11.45
CA LYS A 109 14.50 -2.54 -11.75
C LYS A 109 13.13 -2.22 -12.35
N THR A 110 12.67 -3.01 -13.31
CA THR A 110 11.34 -2.84 -13.93
C THR A 110 10.21 -3.02 -12.92
N ASN A 111 10.31 -4.04 -12.05
CA ASN A 111 9.33 -4.29 -11.00
C ASN A 111 9.31 -3.15 -9.97
N LEU A 112 10.48 -2.63 -9.58
CA LEU A 112 10.59 -1.49 -8.68
C LEU A 112 9.94 -0.24 -9.27
N SER A 113 10.22 0.09 -10.54
CA SER A 113 9.57 1.23 -11.22
C SER A 113 8.06 1.06 -11.30
N SER A 114 7.57 -0.16 -11.54
CA SER A 114 6.14 -0.46 -11.58
C SER A 114 5.49 -0.32 -10.20
N ALA A 115 6.16 -0.76 -9.14
CA ALA A 115 5.70 -0.58 -7.77
C ALA A 115 5.66 0.90 -7.37
N GLN A 116 6.69 1.68 -7.72
CA GLN A 116 6.72 3.12 -7.51
C GLN A 116 5.56 3.83 -8.21
N ALA A 117 5.26 3.48 -9.47
CA ALA A 117 4.13 4.05 -10.19
C ALA A 117 2.78 3.75 -9.51
N LYS A 118 2.59 2.52 -8.99
CA LYS A 118 1.38 2.14 -8.24
C LYS A 118 1.24 2.93 -6.94
N ILE A 119 2.34 3.12 -6.19
CA ILE A 119 2.35 3.92 -4.96
C ILE A 119 1.94 5.37 -5.28
N SER A 120 2.49 5.97 -6.34
CA SER A 120 2.10 7.33 -6.75
C SER A 120 0.62 7.42 -7.13
N SER A 121 0.08 6.41 -7.81
CA SER A 121 -1.36 6.34 -8.15
C SER A 121 -2.23 6.30 -6.90
N ILE A 122 -1.94 5.38 -5.97
CA ILE A 122 -2.67 5.23 -4.70
C ILE A 122 -2.59 6.53 -3.88
N SER A 123 -1.42 7.18 -3.85
CA SER A 123 -1.28 8.47 -3.18
C SER A 123 -2.19 9.55 -3.79
N GLY A 124 -2.33 9.59 -5.11
CA GLY A 124 -3.25 10.53 -5.79
C GLY A 124 -4.72 10.23 -5.52
N GLU A 125 -5.09 8.95 -5.48
CA GLU A 125 -6.45 8.50 -5.12
C GLU A 125 -6.79 8.88 -3.68
N LEU A 126 -5.86 8.71 -2.73
CA LEU A 126 -6.07 9.10 -1.33
C LEU A 126 -6.26 10.61 -1.17
N THR A 127 -5.48 11.45 -1.86
CA THR A 127 -5.67 12.91 -1.85
C THR A 127 -7.04 13.30 -2.41
N SER A 128 -7.50 12.62 -3.47
CA SER A 128 -8.83 12.86 -4.04
C SER A 128 -9.94 12.45 -3.08
N LEU A 129 -9.78 11.30 -2.40
CA LEU A 129 -10.72 10.83 -1.38
C LEU A 129 -10.77 11.78 -0.18
N GLU A 130 -9.63 12.25 0.32
CA GLU A 130 -9.55 13.26 1.39
C GLU A 130 -10.30 14.54 1.01
N SER A 131 -10.08 15.05 -0.21
CA SER A 131 -10.78 16.23 -0.74
C SER A 131 -12.30 16.02 -0.78
N ASN A 132 -12.75 14.85 -1.24
CA ASN A 132 -14.17 14.52 -1.30
C ASN A 132 -14.79 14.43 0.11
N ILE A 133 -14.10 13.79 1.06
CA ILE A 133 -14.55 13.71 2.46
C ILE A 133 -14.66 15.10 3.07
N ASN A 134 -13.63 15.94 2.91
CA ASN A 134 -13.64 17.32 3.42
C ASN A 134 -14.76 18.15 2.77
N SER A 135 -15.04 17.95 1.48
CA SER A 135 -16.14 18.60 0.78
C SER A 135 -17.50 18.17 1.34
N SER A 136 -17.70 16.87 1.60
CA SER A 136 -18.90 16.36 2.26
C SER A 136 -19.08 16.94 3.67
N MET A 137 -18.05 16.99 4.50
CA MET A 137 -18.12 17.60 5.83
C MET A 137 -18.42 19.11 5.77
N SER A 138 -17.80 19.84 4.83
CA SER A 138 -18.10 21.27 4.60
C SER A 138 -19.55 21.45 4.20
N TRP A 139 -20.08 20.57 3.35
CA TRP A 139 -21.47 20.60 2.94
C TRP A 139 -22.42 20.48 4.14
N PHE A 140 -22.19 19.54 5.07
CA PHE A 140 -23.03 19.42 6.28
C PHE A 140 -22.95 20.69 7.12
N LYS A 141 -21.74 21.22 7.30
CA LYS A 141 -21.51 22.46 8.04
C LYS A 141 -22.24 23.65 7.45
N GLU A 142 -22.19 23.82 6.13
CA GLU A 142 -22.88 24.90 5.41
C GLU A 142 -24.41 24.77 5.47
N ASN A 143 -24.93 23.54 5.56
CA ASN A 143 -26.36 23.25 5.65
C ASN A 143 -26.85 23.05 7.09
N SER A 144 -25.98 23.23 8.09
CA SER A 144 -26.32 23.17 9.51
C SER A 144 -27.10 24.39 10.01
N ASN A 145 -27.06 25.49 9.26
CA ASN A 145 -27.72 26.76 9.56
C ASN A 145 -28.45 27.27 8.32
N LEU A 146 -29.53 28.04 8.53
CA LEU A 146 -30.16 28.73 7.43
C LEU A 146 -29.17 29.78 6.87
N PRO A 147 -28.97 29.85 5.55
CA PRO A 147 -27.95 30.72 4.97
C PRO A 147 -28.26 32.18 5.26
N ALA A 148 -27.24 32.94 5.69
CA ALA A 148 -27.37 34.37 5.93
C ALA A 148 -27.43 35.16 4.61
N ASN A 149 -28.29 36.18 4.54
CA ASN A 149 -28.44 37.06 3.37
C ASN A 149 -28.69 36.29 2.06
N TYR A 150 -29.35 35.14 2.13
CA TYR A 150 -29.59 34.31 0.95
C TYR A 150 -30.76 34.84 0.11
N SER A 151 -31.88 35.12 0.77
CA SER A 151 -33.06 35.72 0.15
C SER A 151 -33.92 36.40 1.20
N TRP A 152 -34.65 37.42 0.77
CA TRP A 152 -35.61 38.14 1.61
C TRP A 152 -36.62 37.19 2.29
N ASN A 153 -37.04 36.13 1.58
CA ASN A 153 -37.96 35.12 2.13
C ASN A 153 -37.35 34.37 3.33
N VAL A 154 -36.07 33.98 3.25
CA VAL A 154 -35.38 33.27 4.33
C VAL A 154 -35.12 34.18 5.51
N ASP A 155 -34.70 35.43 5.26
CA ASP A 155 -34.41 36.39 6.32
C ASP A 155 -35.68 36.79 7.08
N ILE A 156 -36.79 37.06 6.37
CA ILE A 156 -38.09 37.29 7.03
C ILE A 156 -38.57 36.06 7.77
N PHE A 157 -38.40 34.87 7.21
CA PHE A 157 -38.80 33.66 7.90
C PHE A 157 -38.08 33.53 9.24
N LYS A 158 -36.77 33.74 9.30
CA LYS A 158 -35.98 33.74 10.55
C LYS A 158 -36.55 34.70 11.59
N GLU A 159 -36.78 35.96 11.20
CA GLU A 159 -37.38 36.97 12.10
C GLU A 159 -38.77 36.56 12.57
N ARG A 160 -39.61 36.09 11.65
CA ARG A 160 -40.99 35.68 11.96
C ARG A 160 -41.01 34.47 12.89
N ILE A 161 -40.08 33.52 12.81
CA ILE A 161 -40.01 32.42 13.78
C ILE A 161 -39.82 32.93 15.20
N LEU A 162 -38.86 33.84 15.43
CA LEU A 162 -38.62 34.37 16.77
C LEU A 162 -39.76 35.28 17.24
N LYS A 163 -40.42 36.00 16.33
CA LYS A 163 -41.53 36.90 16.66
C LYS A 163 -42.84 36.15 16.94
N ASP A 164 -43.17 35.19 16.10
CA ASP A 164 -44.49 34.56 16.04
C ASP A 164 -44.58 33.29 16.89
N CYS A 165 -43.46 32.56 17.00
CA CYS A 165 -43.44 31.23 17.59
C CYS A 165 -42.85 31.19 18.99
N VAL A 166 -42.43 32.35 19.54
CA VAL A 166 -41.90 32.45 20.89
C VAL A 166 -42.93 33.05 21.83
N TYR A 167 -43.27 32.30 22.89
CA TYR A 167 -44.17 32.75 23.95
C TYR A 167 -43.66 32.26 25.30
N ASP A 168 -43.71 33.11 26.33
CA ASP A 168 -43.26 32.75 27.69
C ASP A 168 -41.85 32.10 27.70
N ASN A 169 -40.92 32.71 26.95
CA ASN A 169 -39.54 32.22 26.77
C ASN A 169 -39.43 30.77 26.22
N LYS A 170 -40.47 30.29 25.52
CA LYS A 170 -40.55 28.98 24.86
C LYS A 170 -40.76 29.15 23.37
N LEU A 171 -39.97 28.46 22.56
CA LEU A 171 -40.15 28.33 21.12
C LEU A 171 -41.07 27.14 20.83
N ASN A 172 -42.24 27.41 20.24
CA ASN A 172 -43.25 26.42 19.86
C ASN A 172 -42.89 25.76 18.53
N LEU A 173 -42.52 24.49 18.57
CA LEU A 173 -42.07 23.74 17.40
C LEU A 173 -43.18 23.52 16.37
N ALA A 174 -44.43 23.38 16.80
CA ALA A 174 -45.57 23.29 15.89
C ALA A 174 -45.80 24.60 15.14
N CYS A 175 -45.53 25.74 15.79
CA CYS A 175 -45.63 27.04 15.13
C CYS A 175 -44.61 27.14 13.99
N ILE A 176 -43.38 26.64 14.18
CA ILE A 176 -42.38 26.63 13.10
C ILE A 176 -42.90 25.82 11.91
N ALA A 177 -43.38 24.60 12.15
CA ALA A 177 -43.99 23.76 11.11
C ALA A 177 -45.16 24.45 10.39
N TYR A 178 -46.05 25.09 11.14
CA TYR A 178 -47.13 25.89 10.58
C TYR A 178 -46.58 27.02 9.68
N ARG A 179 -45.63 27.82 10.17
CA ARG A 179 -45.01 28.91 9.40
C ARG A 179 -44.24 28.41 8.18
N LEU A 180 -43.62 27.23 8.21
CA LEU A 180 -42.99 26.63 7.03
C LEU A 180 -43.99 26.48 5.89
N SER A 181 -45.21 26.06 6.20
CA SER A 181 -46.28 25.84 5.21
C SER A 181 -47.06 27.10 4.81
N THR A 182 -47.10 28.14 5.64
CA THR A 182 -47.99 29.30 5.44
C THR A 182 -47.28 30.65 5.20
N THR A 183 -45.96 30.67 5.05
CA THR A 183 -45.18 31.90 4.84
C THR A 183 -44.52 31.97 3.46
N ALA A 184 -43.68 32.99 3.26
CA ALA A 184 -42.97 33.23 2.00
C ALA A 184 -42.03 32.09 1.55
N ILE A 185 -41.67 31.15 2.44
CA ILE A 185 -40.93 29.94 2.04
C ILE A 185 -41.88 28.85 1.51
N SER A 186 -43.07 28.71 2.11
CA SER A 186 -44.12 27.75 1.69
C SER A 186 -43.58 26.36 1.36
N LEU A 187 -42.77 25.76 2.25
CA LEU A 187 -42.23 24.42 2.05
C LEU A 187 -43.33 23.37 2.15
N THR A 188 -43.46 22.56 1.11
CA THR A 188 -44.31 21.36 1.10
C THR A 188 -43.46 20.11 0.96
N TYR A 189 -43.98 18.97 1.40
CA TYR A 189 -43.35 17.69 1.09
C TYR A 189 -43.32 17.46 -0.43
N LYS A 190 -42.16 17.08 -0.97
CA LYS A 190 -41.95 16.78 -2.39
C LYS A 190 -40.94 15.65 -2.51
N THR A 191 -41.29 14.55 -3.16
CA THR A 191 -40.33 13.43 -3.32
C THR A 191 -39.33 13.72 -4.41
N ASP A 192 -38.10 13.22 -4.30
CA ASP A 192 -37.09 13.40 -5.35
C ASP A 192 -37.44 12.78 -6.70
N ILE A 193 -38.24 11.71 -6.70
CA ILE A 193 -38.77 11.09 -7.92
C ILE A 193 -39.56 12.08 -8.78
N GLU A 194 -40.29 13.02 -8.16
CA GLU A 194 -41.05 14.05 -8.89
C GLU A 194 -40.15 15.04 -9.65
N ALA A 195 -38.88 15.13 -9.28
CA ALA A 195 -37.87 15.93 -9.97
C ALA A 195 -37.02 15.12 -10.98
N GLY A 196 -37.34 13.84 -11.20
CA GLY A 196 -36.59 12.97 -12.12
C GLY A 196 -35.15 12.70 -11.68
N LYS A 197 -34.88 12.76 -10.37
CA LYS A 197 -33.57 12.51 -9.77
C LYS A 197 -33.60 11.27 -8.90
N GLU A 198 -32.45 10.63 -8.76
CA GLU A 198 -32.21 9.69 -7.67
C GLU A 198 -32.32 10.42 -6.32
N ASP A 199 -32.81 9.72 -5.30
CA ASP A 199 -32.98 10.19 -3.93
C ASP A 199 -31.68 10.77 -3.37
N PHE A 200 -31.69 12.05 -2.98
CA PHE A 200 -30.48 12.73 -2.48
C PHE A 200 -30.80 13.82 -1.46
N LEU A 201 -29.97 13.92 -0.43
CA LEU A 201 -30.07 14.98 0.55
C LEU A 201 -29.81 16.36 -0.09
N GLN A 202 -30.83 17.21 -0.11
CA GLN A 202 -30.80 18.51 -0.78
C GLN A 202 -30.11 19.58 0.07
N PRO A 203 -29.32 20.48 -0.55
CA PRO A 203 -28.86 21.67 0.14
C PRO A 203 -30.04 22.57 0.52
N ILE A 204 -29.98 23.23 1.68
CA ILE A 204 -31.02 24.14 2.19
C ILE A 204 -31.45 25.17 1.14
N LYS A 205 -30.49 25.75 0.41
CA LYS A 205 -30.75 26.70 -0.67
C LYS A 205 -31.61 26.10 -1.78
N TYR A 206 -31.35 24.84 -2.12
CA TYR A 206 -32.10 24.10 -3.13
C TYR A 206 -33.51 23.76 -2.64
N THR A 207 -33.65 23.26 -1.41
CA THR A 207 -34.96 22.99 -0.76
C THR A 207 -35.86 24.23 -0.75
N VAL A 208 -35.30 25.40 -0.42
CA VAL A 208 -36.02 26.69 -0.46
C VAL A 208 -36.47 27.04 -1.88
N ASN A 209 -35.58 26.95 -2.86
CA ASN A 209 -35.90 27.31 -4.24
C ASN A 209 -36.94 26.36 -4.86
N ARG A 210 -36.89 25.08 -4.51
CA ARG A 210 -37.87 24.07 -4.92
C ARG A 210 -39.20 24.23 -4.18
N GLY A 211 -39.23 24.97 -3.08
CA GLY A 211 -40.40 25.13 -2.22
C GLY A 211 -40.77 23.82 -1.52
N GLY A 212 -39.79 22.98 -1.21
CA GLY A 212 -40.02 21.67 -0.61
C GLY A 212 -38.89 20.68 -0.83
N GLY A 213 -39.00 19.57 -0.11
CA GLY A 213 -38.16 18.39 -0.17
C GLY A 213 -38.88 17.24 0.52
N ASP A 214 -38.25 16.07 0.58
CA ASP A 214 -38.80 14.92 1.29
C ASP A 214 -38.40 14.95 2.77
N CYS A 215 -38.26 13.78 3.39
CA CYS A 215 -38.27 13.67 4.84
C CYS A 215 -36.98 14.22 5.47
N GLU A 216 -35.84 13.84 4.92
CA GLU A 216 -34.52 14.28 5.36
C GLU A 216 -34.30 15.75 5.06
N ASP A 217 -34.77 16.24 3.91
CA ASP A 217 -34.66 17.64 3.50
C ASP A 217 -35.43 18.55 4.46
N TYR A 218 -36.65 18.15 4.78
CA TYR A 218 -37.52 18.90 5.69
C TYR A 218 -36.96 18.87 7.11
N SER A 219 -36.45 17.72 7.55
CA SER A 219 -35.78 17.57 8.84
C SER A 219 -34.52 18.44 8.93
N LEU A 220 -33.72 18.46 7.87
CA LEU A 220 -32.51 19.25 7.77
C LEU A 220 -32.83 20.75 7.77
N PHE A 221 -33.86 21.18 7.06
CA PHE A 221 -34.33 22.56 7.07
C PHE A 221 -34.78 23.01 8.46
N LEU A 222 -35.54 22.17 9.17
CA LEU A 222 -35.97 22.49 10.52
C LEU A 222 -34.80 22.53 11.51
N LYS A 223 -33.87 21.58 11.42
CA LYS A 223 -32.61 21.61 12.18
C LYS A 223 -31.86 22.92 11.92
N ALA A 224 -31.69 23.30 10.66
CA ALA A 224 -31.03 24.55 10.26
C ALA A 224 -31.73 25.80 10.81
N THR A 225 -33.07 25.78 10.83
CA THR A 225 -33.89 26.84 11.44
C THR A 225 -33.62 26.96 12.93
N LEU A 226 -33.56 25.84 13.65
CA LEU A 226 -33.30 25.83 15.09
C LEU A 226 -31.86 26.28 15.43
N ASN A 227 -30.87 25.82 14.66
CA ASN A 227 -29.49 26.28 14.81
C ASN A 227 -29.36 27.79 14.56
N SER A 228 -30.04 28.34 13.55
CA SER A 228 -30.04 29.81 13.34
C SER A 228 -30.80 30.57 14.43
N ALA A 229 -31.90 30.03 14.96
CA ALA A 229 -32.61 30.62 16.10
C ALA A 229 -31.73 30.63 17.37
N LYS A 230 -30.92 29.58 17.57
CA LYS A 230 -29.96 29.45 18.68
C LYS A 230 -28.93 30.58 18.69
N GLU A 231 -28.46 31.04 17.53
CA GLU A 231 -27.51 32.15 17.44
C GLU A 231 -28.10 33.46 17.98
N SER A 232 -29.39 33.68 17.78
CA SER A 232 -30.08 34.92 18.19
C SER A 232 -30.64 34.84 19.62
N SER A 233 -31.15 33.68 20.03
CA SER A 233 -31.92 33.51 21.28
C SER A 233 -31.57 32.20 22.00
N PRO A 234 -30.31 31.97 22.42
CA PRO A 234 -29.83 30.66 22.86
C PRO A 234 -30.57 30.10 24.09
N LYS A 235 -31.21 30.95 24.91
CA LYS A 235 -31.84 30.56 26.19
C LYS A 235 -33.30 30.11 26.07
N LEU A 236 -33.88 30.08 24.87
CA LEU A 236 -35.27 29.66 24.71
C LEU A 236 -35.41 28.17 25.01
N SER A 237 -36.45 27.84 25.77
CA SER A 237 -36.88 26.45 25.94
C SER A 237 -37.66 26.00 24.69
N LEU A 238 -37.65 24.71 24.38
CA LEU A 238 -38.38 24.15 23.25
C LEU A 238 -39.64 23.44 23.74
N VAL A 239 -40.78 23.70 23.09
CA VAL A 239 -42.04 23.01 23.37
C VAL A 239 -42.58 22.34 22.10
N ALA A 240 -42.83 21.04 22.21
CA ALA A 240 -43.54 20.21 21.23
C ALA A 240 -44.95 19.89 21.75
N TRP A 241 -45.80 19.29 20.94
CA TRP A 241 -47.13 18.83 21.40
C TRP A 241 -47.20 17.31 21.50
N ALA A 242 -47.98 16.78 22.43
CA ALA A 242 -48.28 15.35 22.52
C ALA A 242 -49.78 15.11 22.66
N SER A 243 -50.28 14.06 22.03
CA SER A 243 -51.67 13.60 22.18
C SER A 243 -51.93 13.20 23.63
N ASN A 244 -52.86 13.87 24.29
CA ASN A 244 -53.31 13.56 25.66
C ASN A 244 -54.67 14.24 25.89
N THR A 245 -55.53 13.73 26.77
CA THR A 245 -56.92 14.23 27.01
C THR A 245 -57.04 15.65 27.59
N GLY A 246 -56.06 16.53 27.34
CA GLY A 246 -56.02 17.93 27.74
C GLY A 246 -56.92 18.85 26.91
N THR A 247 -56.77 20.14 27.17
CA THR A 247 -57.72 21.19 26.75
C THR A 247 -57.59 21.60 25.30
N ASP A 248 -56.37 21.90 24.80
CA ASP A 248 -56.00 22.18 23.40
C ASP A 248 -54.53 22.65 23.39
N PHE A 249 -53.74 22.31 22.36
CA PHE A 249 -52.39 22.87 22.17
C PHE A 249 -52.42 23.96 21.11
N ARG A 250 -52.33 25.22 21.53
CA ARG A 250 -52.30 26.36 20.61
C ARG A 250 -50.99 26.40 19.82
N VAL A 251 -51.11 26.47 18.49
CA VAL A 251 -49.97 26.53 17.57
C VAL A 251 -49.67 27.98 17.19
N TYR A 252 -50.67 28.76 16.77
CA TYR A 252 -50.51 30.16 16.35
C TYR A 252 -51.87 30.89 16.31
N PRO A 253 -51.97 32.20 16.59
CA PRO A 253 -50.97 33.06 17.23
C PRO A 253 -50.84 32.74 18.74
N PRO A 254 -49.86 33.31 19.46
CA PRO A 254 -49.72 33.12 20.91
C PRO A 254 -50.96 33.57 21.70
N GLU A 255 -51.14 33.04 22.92
CA GLU A 255 -52.32 33.31 23.78
C GLU A 255 -52.56 34.79 24.10
N SER A 256 -51.52 35.61 23.98
CA SER A 256 -51.58 37.06 24.20
C SER A 256 -52.40 37.82 23.15
N GLU A 257 -52.64 37.25 21.97
CA GLU A 257 -53.46 37.87 20.92
C GLU A 257 -54.91 37.39 21.04
N GLN A 258 -55.67 38.07 21.91
CA GLN A 258 -57.13 37.90 21.99
C GLN A 258 -57.74 38.48 20.70
N ASP A 259 -58.75 37.81 20.12
CA ASP A 259 -59.50 38.19 18.90
C ASP A 259 -58.95 37.75 17.52
N VAL A 260 -57.90 36.92 17.46
CA VAL A 260 -57.43 36.32 16.20
C VAL A 260 -57.84 34.85 16.12
N GLN A 261 -58.26 34.38 14.94
CA GLN A 261 -58.44 32.94 14.71
C GLN A 261 -57.13 32.21 15.00
N TYR A 262 -57.18 31.21 15.88
CA TYR A 262 -56.01 30.44 16.27
C TYR A 262 -56.04 29.03 15.68
N TYR A 263 -54.89 28.58 15.21
CA TYR A 263 -54.61 27.21 14.85
C TYR A 263 -54.17 26.44 16.10
N TYR A 264 -54.77 25.28 16.35
CA TYR A 264 -54.47 24.44 17.51
C TYR A 264 -54.60 22.96 17.17
N TYR A 265 -54.00 22.12 18.00
CA TYR A 265 -54.26 20.69 18.01
C TYR A 265 -55.20 20.35 19.16
N GLY A 266 -56.36 19.80 18.80
CA GLY A 266 -57.38 19.37 19.75
C GLY A 266 -56.93 18.19 20.59
N GLY A 267 -57.20 18.21 21.91
CA GLY A 267 -56.78 17.11 22.79
C GLY A 267 -55.26 16.89 22.76
N ALA A 268 -54.52 17.99 22.79
CA ALA A 268 -53.06 17.98 22.85
C ALA A 268 -52.58 18.86 24.01
N LYS A 269 -51.36 18.56 24.48
CA LYS A 269 -50.68 19.37 25.51
C LYS A 269 -49.24 19.67 25.09
N GLY A 270 -48.70 20.75 25.63
CA GLY A 270 -47.30 21.10 25.47
C GLY A 270 -46.38 20.18 26.28
N VAL A 271 -45.26 19.78 25.70
CA VAL A 271 -44.20 18.98 26.31
C VAL A 271 -42.87 19.68 26.07
N GLY A 272 -42.12 19.94 27.13
CA GLY A 272 -40.77 20.48 27.00
C GLY A 272 -39.81 19.44 26.43
N VAL A 273 -39.08 19.78 25.37
CA VAL A 273 -38.17 18.85 24.67
C VAL A 273 -36.70 19.26 24.74
N GLY A 274 -36.38 20.33 25.46
CA GLY A 274 -35.01 20.82 25.63
C GLY A 274 -34.94 22.34 25.53
N SER A 275 -33.79 22.85 25.09
CA SER A 275 -33.54 24.28 24.87
C SER A 275 -32.76 24.52 23.58
N LEU A 276 -32.68 25.76 23.12
CA LEU A 276 -31.82 26.12 21.98
C LEU A 276 -30.31 25.94 22.27
N LEU A 277 -29.87 25.82 23.53
CA LEU A 277 -28.47 25.49 23.85
C LEU A 277 -28.08 24.06 23.43
N ASN A 278 -29.06 23.16 23.33
CA ASN A 278 -28.86 21.77 22.95
C ASN A 278 -28.32 21.64 21.52
N SER A 279 -27.86 20.44 21.18
CA SER A 279 -27.48 20.06 19.82
C SER A 279 -28.65 19.38 19.12
N PHE A 280 -28.80 19.67 17.83
CA PHE A 280 -29.88 19.15 16.99
C PHE A 280 -29.32 18.14 15.99
N TYR A 281 -30.00 17.00 15.87
CA TYR A 281 -29.61 15.92 14.96
C TYR A 281 -30.80 15.52 14.12
N VAL A 282 -30.62 15.39 12.81
CA VAL A 282 -31.59 14.62 12.02
C VAL A 282 -31.29 13.16 12.25
N ILE A 283 -32.27 12.38 12.65
CA ILE A 283 -32.14 10.93 12.78
C ILE A 283 -33.11 10.29 11.79
N CYS A 284 -32.63 9.31 11.02
CA CYS A 284 -33.46 8.58 10.06
C CYS A 284 -33.49 7.09 10.38
N TYR A 285 -34.61 6.46 10.09
CA TYR A 285 -34.90 5.07 10.40
C TYR A 285 -35.84 4.44 9.36
N PRO A 286 -35.77 3.12 9.14
CA PRO A 286 -36.69 2.44 8.23
C PRO A 286 -38.08 2.34 8.85
N LEU A 287 -39.12 2.66 8.08
CA LEU A 287 -40.52 2.39 8.43
C LEU A 287 -41.00 1.06 7.81
N THR A 288 -40.61 0.83 6.55
CA THR A 288 -40.85 -0.40 5.79
C THR A 288 -39.55 -0.80 5.08
N PRO A 289 -39.48 -1.96 4.42
CA PRO A 289 -38.30 -2.33 3.62
C PRO A 289 -37.93 -1.32 2.53
N ASP A 290 -38.92 -0.59 2.00
CA ASP A 290 -38.77 0.32 0.86
C ASP A 290 -39.00 1.79 1.22
N ALA A 291 -39.21 2.11 2.50
CA ALA A 291 -39.46 3.48 2.95
C ALA A 291 -38.81 3.78 4.30
N GLY A 292 -38.16 4.94 4.37
CA GLY A 292 -37.63 5.51 5.61
C GLY A 292 -38.45 6.69 6.11
N HIS A 293 -38.09 7.17 7.29
CA HIS A 293 -38.54 8.45 7.83
C HIS A 293 -37.41 9.10 8.62
N CYS A 294 -37.44 10.41 8.68
CA CYS A 294 -36.47 11.24 9.37
C CYS A 294 -37.19 12.19 10.34
N THR A 295 -36.55 12.44 11.46
CA THR A 295 -37.07 13.28 12.54
C THR A 295 -35.92 14.05 13.18
N VAL A 296 -36.22 14.98 14.08
CA VAL A 296 -35.20 15.79 14.75
C VAL A 296 -35.09 15.41 16.22
N ALA A 297 -33.87 15.08 16.65
CA ALA A 297 -33.52 14.85 18.03
C ALA A 297 -32.86 16.09 18.66
N VAL A 298 -33.23 16.38 19.90
CA VAL A 298 -32.67 17.43 20.76
C VAL A 298 -31.85 16.77 21.87
N SER A 299 -30.53 16.91 21.78
CA SER A 299 -29.61 16.30 22.74
C SER A 299 -28.92 17.37 23.58
N PRO A 300 -28.83 17.22 24.92
CA PRO A 300 -27.98 18.09 25.74
C PRO A 300 -26.48 17.85 25.50
N ILE A 301 -26.12 16.77 24.82
CA ILE A 301 -24.75 16.36 24.53
C ILE A 301 -24.46 16.62 23.06
N LYS A 302 -23.41 17.40 22.79
CA LYS A 302 -22.84 17.52 21.45
C LYS A 302 -21.98 16.30 21.14
N ILE A 303 -22.39 15.53 20.14
CA ILE A 303 -21.62 14.46 19.52
C ILE A 303 -20.53 15.07 18.63
N ASN A 304 -19.28 14.65 18.84
CA ASN A 304 -18.11 15.05 18.05
C ASN A 304 -17.38 13.85 17.41
N SER A 305 -17.83 12.63 17.66
CA SER A 305 -17.30 11.41 17.05
C SER A 305 -18.33 10.28 17.06
N SER A 306 -18.15 9.30 16.18
CA SER A 306 -19.03 8.12 16.08
C SER A 306 -19.10 7.33 17.40
N ALA A 307 -18.01 7.28 18.16
CA ALA A 307 -17.95 6.63 19.47
C ALA A 307 -18.90 7.27 20.51
N GLN A 308 -19.29 8.53 20.32
CA GLN A 308 -20.19 9.25 21.23
C GLN A 308 -21.67 9.05 20.90
N LEU A 309 -22.04 8.48 19.76
CA LEU A 309 -23.45 8.34 19.36
C LEU A 309 -24.35 7.60 20.35
N PRO A 310 -23.88 6.59 21.14
CA PRO A 310 -24.70 6.02 22.21
C PRO A 310 -25.17 7.04 23.25
N LEU A 311 -24.49 8.18 23.40
CA LEU A 311 -24.87 9.28 24.30
C LEU A 311 -26.14 10.03 23.82
N LEU A 312 -26.63 9.76 22.61
CA LEU A 312 -27.94 10.29 22.17
C LEU A 312 -29.11 9.61 22.88
N ALA A 313 -28.90 8.48 23.56
CA ALA A 313 -29.93 7.87 24.40
C ALA A 313 -30.49 8.88 25.42
N GLY A 314 -31.82 8.97 25.51
CA GLY A 314 -32.52 9.94 26.35
C GLY A 314 -32.78 11.31 25.69
N SER A 315 -32.25 11.56 24.50
CA SER A 315 -32.55 12.78 23.72
C SER A 315 -34.01 12.78 23.27
N SER A 316 -34.68 13.93 23.40
CA SER A 316 -36.07 14.10 22.98
C SER A 316 -36.17 14.17 21.46
N VAL A 317 -37.19 13.55 20.90
CA VAL A 317 -37.42 13.45 19.45
C VAL A 317 -38.76 14.11 19.11
N PHE A 318 -38.82 14.82 17.99
CA PHE A 318 -40.06 15.45 17.53
C PHE A 318 -40.20 15.46 16.01
N GLU A 319 -41.43 15.30 15.55
CA GLU A 319 -41.81 15.28 14.13
C GLU A 319 -41.64 16.67 13.50
N PRO A 320 -40.73 16.83 12.52
CA PRO A 320 -40.47 18.14 11.93
C PRO A 320 -41.66 18.72 11.18
N GLN A 321 -42.56 17.90 10.62
CA GLN A 321 -43.69 18.37 9.82
C GLN A 321 -44.82 19.02 10.64
N ASN A 322 -44.91 18.73 11.94
CA ASN A 322 -46.01 19.23 12.77
C ASN A 322 -45.62 19.58 14.22
N GLY A 323 -44.35 19.40 14.61
CA GLY A 323 -43.87 19.69 15.95
C GLY A 323 -44.36 18.72 17.03
N ARG A 324 -44.82 17.52 16.68
CA ARG A 324 -45.28 16.50 17.62
C ARG A 324 -44.10 15.87 18.35
N TYR A 325 -44.18 15.76 19.67
CA TYR A 325 -43.25 14.97 20.48
C TYR A 325 -43.43 13.46 20.19
N LEU A 326 -42.33 12.79 19.89
CA LEU A 326 -42.30 11.36 19.53
C LEU A 326 -41.74 10.47 20.64
N GLY A 327 -41.18 11.04 21.71
CA GLY A 327 -40.53 10.29 22.79
C GLY A 327 -39.06 10.65 22.95
N LYS A 328 -38.33 9.85 23.73
CA LYS A 328 -36.89 9.90 23.94
C LYS A 328 -36.22 8.64 23.40
N ILE A 329 -35.09 8.82 22.72
CA ILE A 329 -34.30 7.73 22.14
C ILE A 329 -33.96 6.69 23.21
N GLY A 330 -34.32 5.42 22.96
CA GLY A 330 -34.06 4.31 23.89
C GLY A 330 -34.94 4.27 25.14
N THR A 331 -35.98 5.09 25.22
CA THR A 331 -36.98 5.06 26.32
C THR A 331 -38.39 4.84 25.76
N ASP A 332 -39.00 5.89 25.23
CA ASP A 332 -40.39 5.95 24.77
C ASP A 332 -40.50 6.42 23.31
N PHE A 333 -39.38 6.71 22.64
CA PHE A 333 -39.37 6.89 21.19
C PHE A 333 -39.53 5.55 20.50
N GLU A 334 -40.68 5.36 19.86
CA GLU A 334 -41.06 4.12 19.19
C GLU A 334 -41.16 4.31 17.68
N ILE A 335 -40.42 3.46 16.95
CA ILE A 335 -40.48 3.36 15.49
C ILE A 335 -41.42 2.21 15.16
N CYS A 336 -42.67 2.53 14.85
CA CYS A 336 -43.69 1.56 14.49
C CYS A 336 -43.75 1.37 12.97
N ASN A 337 -43.80 0.11 12.51
CA ASN A 337 -44.10 -0.17 11.12
C ASN A 337 -45.55 0.26 10.83
N ALA A 338 -45.75 1.11 9.81
CA ALA A 338 -47.07 1.62 9.43
C ALA A 338 -48.10 0.54 9.11
N GLN A 339 -47.65 -0.65 8.66
CA GLN A 339 -48.49 -1.79 8.30
C GLN A 339 -48.85 -2.65 9.52
N ASN A 340 -48.12 -2.52 10.63
CA ASN A 340 -48.35 -3.30 11.84
C ASN A 340 -47.99 -2.48 13.08
N ALA A 341 -48.95 -1.68 13.56
CA ALA A 341 -48.83 -0.87 14.76
C ALA A 341 -48.52 -1.67 16.04
N GLN A 342 -48.56 -3.01 16.00
CA GLN A 342 -48.13 -3.86 17.11
C GLN A 342 -46.63 -4.17 17.11
N ARG A 343 -45.88 -3.82 16.06
CA ARG A 343 -44.43 -3.99 15.97
C ARG A 343 -43.74 -2.63 15.97
N CYS A 344 -43.61 -2.08 17.16
CA CYS A 344 -42.82 -0.88 17.42
C CYS A 344 -41.45 -1.28 17.96
N TYR A 345 -40.41 -0.66 17.41
CA TYR A 345 -39.05 -0.79 17.91
C TYR A 345 -38.70 0.47 18.70
N SER A 346 -38.43 0.33 19.99
CA SER A 346 -37.93 1.42 20.85
C SER A 346 -36.40 1.42 20.97
N SER A 347 -35.73 0.49 20.28
CA SER A 347 -34.28 0.35 20.36
C SER A 347 -33.59 1.49 19.60
N PRO A 348 -32.54 2.13 20.18
CA PRO A 348 -31.67 3.04 19.44
C PRO A 348 -31.07 2.42 18.17
N GLY A 349 -30.97 1.08 18.10
CA GLY A 349 -30.49 0.35 16.94
C GLY A 349 -31.39 0.41 15.71
N SER A 350 -32.59 0.99 15.81
CA SER A 350 -33.46 1.24 14.65
C SER A 350 -33.10 2.54 13.90
N ILE A 351 -32.27 3.40 14.47
CA ILE A 351 -31.73 4.58 13.77
C ILE A 351 -30.58 4.11 12.88
N ILE A 352 -30.64 4.42 11.58
CA ILE A 352 -29.65 3.98 10.59
C ILE A 352 -28.73 5.10 10.11
N THR A 353 -29.21 6.35 10.17
CA THR A 353 -28.49 7.54 9.71
C THR A 353 -28.70 8.67 10.70
N ILE A 354 -27.63 9.42 10.98
CA ILE A 354 -27.66 10.60 11.85
C ILE A 354 -26.90 11.74 11.18
N ILE A 355 -27.58 12.86 10.94
CA ILE A 355 -26.99 14.06 10.33
C ILE A 355 -26.66 15.09 11.42
N ALA A 356 -25.38 15.19 11.77
CA ALA A 356 -24.83 16.16 12.71
C ALA A 356 -24.49 17.49 12.02
N ASP A 357 -23.99 18.48 12.77
CA ASP A 357 -23.70 19.81 12.21
C ASP A 357 -22.63 19.77 11.12
N ASP A 358 -21.63 18.89 11.23
CA ASP A 358 -20.46 18.83 10.36
C ASP A 358 -20.12 17.40 9.92
N ASP A 359 -21.02 16.45 10.15
CA ASP A 359 -20.80 15.04 9.85
C ASP A 359 -22.11 14.28 9.57
N LEU A 360 -21.99 13.11 8.94
CA LEU A 360 -23.04 12.14 8.68
C LEU A 360 -22.59 10.80 9.24
N TYR A 361 -23.35 10.25 10.19
CA TYR A 361 -23.06 8.95 10.77
C TYR A 361 -24.00 7.90 10.21
N GLN A 362 -23.45 6.73 9.86
CA GLN A 362 -24.20 5.56 9.42
C GLN A 362 -23.66 4.29 10.09
N ILE A 363 -24.49 3.25 10.15
CA ILE A 363 -24.06 1.93 10.65
C ILE A 363 -23.40 1.15 9.50
N TYR A 364 -22.11 0.83 9.65
CA TYR A 364 -21.36 -0.05 8.78
C TYR A 364 -20.75 -1.19 9.58
N ASN A 365 -21.01 -2.45 9.18
CA ASN A 365 -20.55 -3.66 9.89
C ASN A 365 -20.85 -3.63 11.41
N GLY A 366 -22.04 -3.16 11.79
CA GLY A 366 -22.49 -3.09 13.18
C GLY A 366 -21.83 -2.00 14.02
N LYS A 367 -21.09 -1.07 13.40
CA LYS A 367 -20.48 0.09 14.07
C LYS A 367 -20.93 1.37 13.42
N TRP A 368 -21.06 2.42 14.21
CA TRP A 368 -21.23 3.76 13.67
C TRP A 368 -19.92 4.24 13.07
N VAL A 369 -20.03 4.85 11.89
CA VAL A 369 -18.92 5.51 11.18
C VAL A 369 -19.40 6.84 10.61
N GLY A 370 -18.57 7.86 10.71
CA GLY A 370 -18.79 9.17 10.08
C GLY A 370 -17.72 9.53 9.05
N TYR A 371 -17.93 10.63 8.33
CA TYR A 371 -16.92 11.18 7.42
C TYR A 371 -15.64 11.57 8.18
N ALA A 372 -15.74 12.05 9.42
CA ALA A 372 -14.56 12.32 10.23
C ALA A 372 -13.71 11.06 10.47
N ASP A 373 -14.33 9.90 10.70
CA ASP A 373 -13.60 8.64 10.90
C ASP A 373 -12.87 8.21 9.62
N TYR A 374 -13.48 8.40 8.45
CA TYR A 374 -12.83 8.13 7.17
C TYR A 374 -11.67 9.09 6.89
N ARG A 375 -11.85 10.39 7.20
CA ARG A 375 -10.77 11.38 7.08
C ARG A 375 -9.55 10.96 7.90
N ASP A 376 -9.77 10.57 9.15
CA ASP A 376 -8.69 10.18 10.05
C ASP A 376 -7.99 8.89 9.57
N GLN A 377 -8.74 7.93 8.99
CA GLN A 377 -8.17 6.74 8.33
C GLN A 377 -7.33 7.10 7.10
N VAL A 378 -7.81 8.01 6.24
CA VAL A 378 -7.06 8.46 5.06
C VAL A 378 -5.77 9.15 5.47
N ALA A 379 -5.82 10.02 6.48
CA ALA A 379 -4.62 10.67 7.03
C ALA A 379 -3.59 9.65 7.55
N GLN A 380 -4.03 8.59 8.25
CA GLN A 380 -3.14 7.52 8.70
C GLN A 380 -2.52 6.74 7.53
N LEU A 381 -3.30 6.45 6.49
CA LEU A 381 -2.81 5.76 5.29
C LEU A 381 -1.78 6.61 4.54
N GLN A 382 -2.01 7.91 4.41
CA GLN A 382 -1.04 8.83 3.82
C GLN A 382 0.28 8.86 4.59
N GLN A 383 0.23 8.87 5.93
CA GLN A 383 1.43 8.78 6.76
C GLN A 383 2.20 7.48 6.55
N ASN A 384 1.49 6.36 6.44
CA ASN A 384 2.09 5.04 6.19
C ASN A 384 2.70 4.90 4.78
N ILE A 385 2.24 5.68 3.81
CA ILE A 385 2.82 5.72 2.46
C ILE A 385 4.06 6.64 2.42
N ALA A 386 4.08 7.68 3.27
CA ALA A 386 5.17 8.65 3.31
C ALA A 386 6.38 8.22 4.16
N GLY A 387 6.16 7.37 5.17
CA GLY A 387 7.21 6.81 6.04
C GLY A 387 7.73 5.47 5.53
#